data_AF-A0AAD6YAI1-F1
#
_entry.id   AF-A0AAD6YAI1-F1
#
_cell.length_a   1.000
_cell.length_b   1.000
_cell.length_c   1.000
_cell.angle_alpha   90.00
_cell.angle_beta   90.00
_cell.angle_gamma   90.00
#
_symmetry.space_group_name_H-M   'P 1'
#
loop_
_entity.id
_entity.type
_entity.pdbx_description
1 polymer ?
#
loop_
_entity_poly.entity_id
_entity_poly.type
_entity_poly.pdbx_seq_one_letter_code
_entity_poly.pdbx_strand_id
1 'polypeptide(L)'
;MPGNPLLKGKEKSGNNSRGMNGVDNGEWPEEDVLKESLMRYASTSQPLASRKQKLFEEHGLDIGLTMLKKLNKYFNVPSSRKPIPREVADQLVLNEMADDANKHRGPQTVQQNLALAGHNIPRRIIRETMLLNDPEGYDGRYPGRKRIKRAQLKAHGTWQEIHMDGHEKLGAQALEMGGIGFPIYGMKDKWGTGILYLSVVPDDRHSDVIGHVFLDFVELYGAIPQQVTTDKGSETGHIYGFMTGLKSTYAPHIDLTRYPCHVALKSTNNTPIEGLWRWFQDQCGKNLHLHIIKGRDEGIFNPNNQIHVLLVNWIWPPIIQGELDHFTHRWNSHVIRRQRNKLMPSGVSPNELHAHPEHYAGRCFAIPVPDDAILALRNSIKISREAALRWVPEEFDIMARQVYEGLGSPVTSAETAWELFSQMAAIMH
;
A
#
# COMPACT_ATOMS: atom_id res chain seq x y z
N MET A 1 15.18 -34.61 46.74
CA MET A 1 14.34 -33.97 45.72
C MET A 1 13.72 -32.73 46.32
N PRO A 2 13.56 -31.64 45.55
CA PRO A 2 12.79 -30.49 45.99
C PRO A 2 11.38 -30.96 46.35
N GLY A 3 10.78 -30.35 47.36
CA GLY A 3 9.43 -30.65 47.80
C GLY A 3 8.55 -29.42 47.70
N ASN A 4 7.24 -29.60 47.88
CA ASN A 4 6.30 -28.48 47.88
C ASN A 4 6.75 -27.35 48.84
N PRO A 5 7.10 -26.15 48.34
CA PRO A 5 7.64 -25.07 49.15
C PRO A 5 6.65 -24.57 50.22
N LEU A 6 5.34 -24.80 50.02
CA LEU A 6 4.29 -24.44 50.99
C LEU A 6 4.29 -25.31 52.26
N LEU A 7 5.07 -26.39 52.28
CA LEU A 7 5.22 -27.33 53.40
C LEU A 7 6.57 -27.20 54.12
N LYS A 8 7.48 -26.35 53.62
CA LYS A 8 8.80 -26.11 54.19
C LYS A 8 8.64 -25.51 55.59
N GLY A 9 9.13 -26.20 56.63
CA GLY A 9 9.08 -25.73 58.03
C GLY A 9 7.77 -26.00 58.80
N LYS A 10 6.84 -26.80 58.28
CA LYS A 10 5.67 -27.25 59.06
C LYS A 10 5.94 -28.61 59.70
N GLU A 11 5.94 -28.67 61.04
CA GLU A 11 5.89 -29.95 61.76
C GLU A 11 4.61 -30.71 61.40
N LYS A 12 4.72 -32.02 61.16
CA LYS A 12 3.58 -32.89 60.89
C LYS A 12 2.71 -32.99 62.16
N SER A 13 1.77 -32.07 62.36
CA SER A 13 0.69 -32.27 63.32
C SER A 13 -0.50 -32.94 62.62
N GLY A 14 -0.74 -34.19 62.98
CA GLY A 14 -1.94 -34.93 62.56
C GLY A 14 -1.68 -36.41 62.35
N ASN A 15 -2.25 -37.23 63.23
CA ASN A 15 -2.38 -38.68 63.11
C ASN A 15 -3.14 -39.03 61.83
N ASN A 16 -2.43 -39.24 60.74
CA ASN A 16 -2.95 -39.97 59.60
C ASN A 16 -1.83 -40.83 59.02
N SER A 17 -1.55 -41.94 59.69
CA SER A 17 -0.47 -42.88 59.38
C SER A 17 -0.71 -43.72 58.11
N ARG A 18 -1.83 -43.54 57.39
CA ARG A 18 -2.12 -44.16 56.08
C ARG A 18 -3.02 -43.30 55.18
N GLY A 19 -2.66 -42.04 54.94
CA GLY A 19 -3.38 -41.18 53.99
C GLY A 19 -3.00 -41.44 52.53
N MET A 20 -3.58 -42.46 51.88
CA MET A 20 -3.57 -42.63 50.41
C MET A 20 -4.43 -41.56 49.70
N ASN A 21 -4.15 -40.27 49.92
CA ASN A 21 -4.78 -39.15 49.21
C ASN A 21 -3.73 -38.14 48.70
N GLY A 22 -2.47 -38.56 48.56
CA GLY A 22 -1.46 -37.78 47.85
C GLY A 22 -1.57 -38.07 46.37
N VAL A 23 -2.30 -37.25 45.62
CA VAL A 23 -2.13 -37.23 44.17
C VAL A 23 -0.65 -36.97 43.92
N ASP A 24 0.02 -37.88 43.22
CA ASP A 24 1.39 -37.65 42.76
C ASP A 24 1.38 -36.39 41.90
N ASN A 25 1.96 -35.30 42.41
CA ASN A 25 1.96 -34.01 41.70
C ASN A 25 3.14 -33.92 40.73
N GLY A 26 3.85 -35.03 40.49
CA GLY A 26 5.07 -35.08 39.69
C GLY A 26 6.29 -34.52 40.43
N GLU A 27 7.32 -34.18 39.66
CA GLU A 27 8.58 -33.66 40.19
C GLU A 27 8.46 -32.17 40.52
N TRP A 28 8.86 -31.80 41.74
CA TRP A 28 8.93 -30.39 42.13
C TRP A 28 10.26 -29.82 41.65
N PRO A 29 10.27 -28.75 40.84
CA PRO A 29 11.50 -28.02 40.52
C PRO A 29 12.04 -27.27 41.75
N GLU A 30 13.31 -26.87 41.69
CA GLU A 30 13.93 -26.02 42.71
C GLU A 30 13.14 -24.72 42.92
N GLU A 31 13.14 -24.20 44.15
CA GLU A 31 12.26 -23.10 44.56
C GLU A 31 12.47 -21.82 43.71
N ASP A 32 13.71 -21.52 43.36
CA ASP A 32 14.06 -20.38 42.51
C ASP A 32 13.62 -20.57 41.05
N VAL A 33 13.77 -21.78 40.51
CA VAL A 33 13.34 -22.15 39.15
C VAL A 33 11.82 -22.11 39.02
N LEU A 34 11.10 -22.58 40.05
CA LEU A 34 9.64 -22.53 40.12
C LEU A 34 9.16 -21.08 40.18
N LYS A 35 9.79 -20.25 41.02
CA LYS A 35 9.47 -18.83 41.14
C LYS A 35 9.66 -18.09 39.82
N GLU A 36 10.80 -18.28 39.16
CA GLU A 36 11.10 -17.65 37.87
C GLU A 36 10.08 -18.04 36.79
N SER A 37 9.76 -19.33 36.72
CA SER A 37 8.78 -19.86 35.76
C SER A 37 7.38 -19.26 36.00
N LEU A 38 6.94 -19.18 37.24
CA LEU A 38 5.65 -18.57 37.59
C LEU A 38 5.58 -17.06 37.26
N MET A 39 6.69 -16.33 37.45
CA MET A 39 6.80 -14.92 37.06
C MET A 39 6.74 -14.76 35.53
N ARG A 40 7.46 -15.61 34.78
CA ARG A 40 7.45 -15.63 33.31
C ARG A 40 6.07 -15.95 32.74
N TYR A 41 5.34 -16.88 33.35
CA TYR A 41 3.96 -17.15 32.91
C TYR A 41 3.01 -16.00 33.26
N ALA A 42 3.34 -15.22 34.30
CA ALA A 42 2.55 -14.05 34.68
C ALA A 42 2.72 -12.87 33.73
N SER A 43 3.91 -12.68 33.18
CA SER A 43 4.22 -11.60 32.24
C SER A 43 3.58 -11.78 30.87
N THR A 44 3.33 -13.03 30.46
CA THR A 44 2.70 -13.36 29.17
C THR A 44 1.17 -13.30 29.19
N SER A 45 0.54 -12.81 30.27
CA SER A 45 -0.92 -12.62 30.39
C SER A 45 -1.79 -13.86 30.09
N GLN A 46 -1.23 -15.06 30.22
CA GLN A 46 -1.94 -16.30 29.90
C GLN A 46 -2.96 -16.69 31.00
N PRO A 47 -4.09 -17.34 30.64
CA PRO A 47 -5.05 -17.88 31.61
C PRO A 47 -4.39 -18.91 32.56
N LEU A 48 -4.90 -19.02 33.79
CA LEU A 48 -4.35 -19.95 34.81
C LEU A 48 -4.34 -21.42 34.35
N ALA A 49 -5.29 -21.83 33.51
CA ALA A 49 -5.32 -23.18 32.92
C ALA A 49 -4.10 -23.43 32.01
N SER A 50 -3.76 -22.47 31.15
CA SER A 50 -2.58 -22.53 30.29
C SER A 50 -1.28 -22.52 31.09
N ARG A 51 -1.21 -21.75 32.18
CA ARG A 51 -0.04 -21.76 33.08
C ARG A 51 0.14 -23.10 33.78
N LYS A 52 -0.97 -23.74 34.19
CA LYS A 52 -0.94 -25.10 34.75
C LYS A 52 -0.35 -26.07 33.72
N GLN A 53 -0.83 -26.03 32.48
CA GLN A 53 -0.33 -26.90 31.42
C GLN A 53 1.17 -26.74 31.17
N LYS A 54 1.66 -25.49 31.14
CA LYS A 54 3.10 -25.22 30.99
C LYS A 54 3.95 -25.72 32.16
N LEU A 55 3.45 -25.64 33.40
CA LEU A 55 4.15 -26.23 34.56
C LEU A 55 4.31 -27.74 34.41
N PHE A 56 3.31 -28.41 33.84
CA PHE A 56 3.40 -29.83 33.54
C PHE A 56 4.38 -30.12 32.39
N GLU A 57 4.30 -29.36 31.29
CA GLU A 57 5.17 -29.55 30.12
C GLU A 57 6.64 -29.24 30.38
N GLU A 58 6.95 -28.18 31.13
CA GLU A 58 8.32 -27.70 31.35
C GLU A 58 8.99 -28.34 32.57
N HIS A 59 8.22 -28.69 33.61
CA HIS A 59 8.76 -29.17 34.89
C HIS A 59 8.16 -30.49 35.36
N GLY A 60 7.24 -31.11 34.61
CA GLY A 60 6.56 -32.34 35.04
C GLY A 60 5.59 -32.15 36.21
N LEU A 61 5.28 -30.91 36.60
CA LEU A 61 4.50 -30.60 37.80
C LEU A 61 3.00 -30.55 37.50
N ASP A 62 2.26 -31.62 37.83
CA ASP A 62 0.79 -31.66 37.71
C ASP A 62 0.12 -31.23 39.01
N ILE A 63 -0.28 -29.95 39.07
CA ILE A 63 -0.96 -29.37 40.23
C ILE A 63 -2.34 -28.82 39.89
N GLY A 64 -3.29 -28.94 40.82
CA GLY A 64 -4.60 -28.31 40.69
C GLY A 64 -4.55 -26.77 40.71
N LEU A 65 -5.55 -26.11 40.11
CA LEU A 65 -5.65 -24.64 40.07
C LEU A 65 -5.61 -23.98 41.46
N THR A 66 -6.13 -24.66 42.48
CA THR A 66 -6.08 -24.18 43.88
C THR A 66 -4.65 -24.13 44.41
N MET A 67 -3.82 -25.12 44.07
CA MET A 67 -2.41 -25.16 44.46
C MET A 67 -1.63 -24.08 43.70
N LEU A 68 -1.87 -23.93 42.40
CA LEU A 68 -1.27 -22.85 41.59
C LEU A 68 -1.57 -21.46 42.18
N LYS A 69 -2.80 -21.21 42.62
CA LYS A 69 -3.17 -19.96 43.31
C LYS A 69 -2.42 -19.76 44.63
N LYS A 70 -2.19 -20.83 45.40
CA LYS A 70 -1.41 -20.78 46.65
C LYS A 70 0.06 -20.48 46.37
N LEU A 71 0.67 -21.12 45.37
CA LEU A 71 2.05 -20.84 44.95
C LEU A 71 2.21 -19.41 44.44
N ASN A 72 1.28 -18.94 43.59
CA ASN A 72 1.28 -17.54 43.14
C ASN A 72 1.18 -16.55 44.31
N LYS A 73 0.42 -16.87 45.36
CA LYS A 73 0.35 -16.06 46.57
C LYS A 73 1.66 -16.10 47.36
N TYR A 74 2.27 -17.28 47.51
CA TYR A 74 3.52 -17.46 48.25
C TYR A 74 4.69 -16.72 47.59
N PHE A 75 4.80 -16.80 46.26
CA PHE A 75 5.85 -16.13 45.50
C PHE A 75 5.53 -14.69 45.09
N ASN A 76 4.42 -14.10 45.56
CA ASN A 76 3.97 -12.76 45.19
C ASN A 76 3.89 -12.51 43.67
N VAL A 77 3.39 -13.50 42.93
CA VAL A 77 3.30 -13.42 41.47
C VAL A 77 2.31 -12.31 41.05
N PRO A 78 2.72 -11.35 40.18
CA PRO A 78 1.89 -10.23 39.77
C PRO A 78 0.55 -10.66 39.17
N SER A 79 -0.52 -9.96 39.54
CA SER A 79 -1.88 -10.25 39.05
C SER A 79 -2.68 -8.98 38.90
N SER A 80 -3.41 -8.85 37.79
CA SER A 80 -4.34 -7.75 37.56
C SER A 80 -5.48 -7.70 38.58
N ARG A 81 -5.72 -8.76 39.36
CA ARG A 81 -6.70 -8.75 40.47
C ARG A 81 -6.15 -8.12 41.75
N LYS A 82 -4.85 -7.87 41.82
CA LYS A 82 -4.15 -7.15 42.89
C LYS A 82 -3.26 -6.08 42.26
N PRO A 83 -3.86 -5.02 41.70
CA PRO A 83 -3.09 -3.96 41.07
C PRO A 83 -2.17 -3.30 42.11
N ILE A 84 -1.02 -2.83 41.64
CA ILE A 84 -0.18 -1.88 42.38
C ILE A 84 -0.98 -0.59 42.68
N PRO A 85 -0.53 0.25 43.63
CA PRO A 85 -1.18 1.52 43.94
C PRO A 85 -1.43 2.35 42.68
N ARG A 86 -2.58 3.04 42.63
CA ARG A 86 -3.06 3.74 41.43
C ARG A 86 -2.05 4.74 40.89
N GLU A 87 -1.40 5.51 41.77
CA GLU A 87 -0.37 6.49 41.41
C GLU A 87 0.82 5.85 40.69
N VAL A 88 1.29 4.70 41.18
CA VAL A 88 2.39 3.95 40.56
C VAL A 88 1.96 3.37 39.23
N ALA A 89 0.73 2.85 39.13
CA ALA A 89 0.18 2.36 37.87
C ALA A 89 0.03 3.47 36.83
N ASP A 90 -0.42 4.65 37.23
CA ASP A 90 -0.57 5.80 36.35
C ASP A 90 0.79 6.27 35.83
N GLN A 91 1.81 6.36 36.69
CA GLN A 91 3.15 6.75 36.29
C GLN A 91 3.77 5.76 35.28
N LEU A 92 3.61 4.46 35.50
CA LEU A 92 4.11 3.44 34.57
C LEU A 92 3.42 3.52 33.20
N VAL A 93 2.11 3.79 33.18
CA VAL A 93 1.37 3.99 31.94
C VAL A 93 1.83 5.27 31.23
N LEU A 94 2.06 6.36 31.97
CA LEU A 94 2.58 7.61 31.41
C LEU A 94 3.97 7.45 30.80
N ASN A 95 4.86 6.67 31.44
CA ASN A 95 6.19 6.39 30.88
C ASN A 95 6.08 5.62 29.56
N GLU A 96 5.25 4.57 29.49
CA GLU A 96 4.99 3.84 28.23
C GLU A 96 4.36 4.73 27.14
N MET A 97 3.55 5.71 27.53
CA MET A 97 2.98 6.70 26.60
C MET A 97 4.04 7.68 26.10
N ALA A 98 4.97 8.11 26.96
CA ALA A 98 6.08 8.99 26.58
C ALA A 98 7.05 8.29 25.61
N ASP A 99 7.28 6.99 25.81
CA ASP A 99 8.13 6.16 24.94
C ASP A 99 7.46 5.82 23.58
N ASP A 100 6.17 6.12 23.42
CA ASP A 100 5.42 5.96 22.17
C ASP A 100 5.22 7.30 21.46
N ALA A 101 6.31 7.85 20.92
CA ALA A 101 6.32 9.14 20.22
C ALA A 101 5.27 9.24 19.09
N ASN A 102 4.90 8.10 18.47
CA ASN A 102 3.92 8.04 17.40
C ASN A 102 2.47 7.79 17.88
N LYS A 103 2.26 7.61 19.19
CA LYS A 103 0.94 7.40 19.83
C LYS A 103 0.13 6.24 19.26
N HIS A 104 0.78 5.21 18.71
CA HIS A 104 0.12 4.09 18.06
C HIS A 104 -0.23 2.93 19.02
N ARG A 105 0.43 2.84 20.19
CA ARG A 105 0.19 1.77 21.17
C ARG A 105 -1.19 1.95 21.81
N GLY A 106 -2.08 0.98 21.56
CA GLY A 106 -3.37 0.93 22.22
C GLY A 106 -3.27 0.42 23.66
N PRO A 107 -4.34 0.53 24.47
CA PRO A 107 -4.35 0.05 25.85
C PRO A 107 -3.98 -1.42 26.03
N GLN A 108 -4.21 -2.25 25.01
CA GLN A 108 -3.84 -3.67 25.03
C GLN A 108 -2.34 -3.88 24.83
N THR A 109 -1.71 -3.11 23.94
CA THR A 109 -0.26 -3.14 23.72
C THR A 109 0.47 -2.61 24.95
N VAL A 110 0.02 -1.48 25.50
CA VAL A 110 0.57 -0.93 26.76
C VAL A 110 0.42 -1.95 27.89
N GLN A 111 -0.73 -2.64 27.99
CA GLN A 111 -0.92 -3.70 28.98
C GLN A 111 0.07 -4.86 28.82
N GLN A 112 0.36 -5.27 27.59
CA GLN A 112 1.31 -6.34 27.31
C GLN A 112 2.74 -5.93 27.67
N ASN A 113 3.17 -4.72 27.29
CA ASN A 113 4.50 -4.20 27.62
C ASN A 113 4.72 -4.13 29.13
N LEU A 114 3.74 -3.57 29.84
CA LEU A 114 3.78 -3.49 31.30
C LEU A 114 3.80 -4.88 31.94
N ALA A 115 3.03 -5.84 31.41
CA ALA A 115 3.07 -7.22 31.87
C ALA A 115 4.44 -7.87 31.64
N LEU A 116 5.07 -7.65 30.48
CA LEU A 116 6.44 -8.10 30.17
C LEU A 116 7.48 -7.49 31.12
N ALA A 117 7.31 -6.24 31.51
CA ALA A 117 8.10 -5.57 32.54
C ALA A 117 7.77 -6.02 33.99
N GLY A 118 6.88 -7.00 34.17
CA GLY A 118 6.49 -7.54 35.48
C GLY A 118 5.35 -6.79 36.18
N HIS A 119 4.76 -5.79 35.53
CA HIS A 119 3.69 -4.95 36.06
C HIS A 119 2.33 -5.32 35.48
N ASN A 120 1.63 -6.22 36.16
CA ASN A 120 0.28 -6.65 35.74
C ASN A 120 -0.80 -5.63 36.14
N ILE A 121 -0.99 -4.61 35.30
CA ILE A 121 -2.00 -3.56 35.51
C ILE A 121 -3.32 -3.90 34.75
N PRO A 122 -4.49 -3.71 35.37
CA PRO A 122 -5.78 -3.86 34.70
C PRO A 122 -5.93 -2.94 33.50
N ARG A 123 -6.40 -3.48 32.37
CA ARG A 123 -6.73 -2.71 31.17
C ARG A 123 -7.65 -1.51 31.43
N ARG A 124 -8.54 -1.62 32.43
CA ARG A 124 -9.43 -0.51 32.84
C ARG A 124 -8.62 0.70 33.32
N ILE A 125 -7.64 0.49 34.21
CA ILE A 125 -6.79 1.55 34.75
C ILE A 125 -5.97 2.17 33.62
N ILE A 126 -5.29 1.33 32.82
CA ILE A 126 -4.51 1.79 31.65
C ILE A 126 -5.36 2.65 30.72
N ARG A 127 -6.59 2.20 30.41
CA ARG A 127 -7.52 2.96 29.58
C ARG A 127 -7.92 4.29 30.20
N GLU A 128 -8.24 4.33 31.49
CA GLU A 128 -8.60 5.56 32.20
C GLU A 128 -7.44 6.56 32.16
N THR A 129 -6.22 6.12 32.46
CA THR A 129 -5.02 6.97 32.46
C THR A 129 -4.69 7.48 31.05
N MET A 130 -4.75 6.61 30.03
CA MET A 130 -4.55 7.02 28.64
C MET A 130 -5.62 8.02 28.16
N LEU A 131 -6.88 7.85 28.56
CA LEU A 131 -7.97 8.77 28.19
C LEU A 131 -7.83 10.14 28.84
N LEU A 132 -7.37 10.19 30.10
CA LEU A 132 -7.16 11.45 30.81
C LEU A 132 -5.99 12.27 30.24
N ASN A 133 -4.95 11.60 29.73
CA ASN A 133 -3.71 12.24 29.32
C ASN A 133 -3.54 12.38 27.80
N ASP A 134 -4.23 11.57 26.99
CA ASP A 134 -4.20 11.66 25.52
C ASP A 134 -5.58 11.34 24.90
N PRO A 135 -6.59 12.21 25.14
CA PRO A 135 -7.93 12.02 24.58
C PRO A 135 -7.93 12.01 23.04
N GLU A 136 -7.03 12.78 22.41
CA GLU A 136 -6.90 12.86 20.95
C GLU A 136 -6.39 11.55 20.32
N GLY A 137 -5.38 10.91 20.92
CA GLY A 137 -4.90 9.61 20.45
C GLY A 137 -5.95 8.50 20.54
N TYR A 138 -6.91 8.62 21.46
CA TYR A 138 -8.05 7.72 21.54
C TYR A 138 -9.08 7.98 20.43
N ASP A 139 -9.39 9.24 20.17
CA ASP A 139 -10.32 9.68 19.14
C ASP A 139 -9.85 9.30 17.71
N GLY A 140 -8.53 9.33 17.47
CA GLY A 140 -7.93 8.89 16.19
C GLY A 140 -8.02 7.39 15.92
N ARG A 141 -8.24 6.57 16.96
CA ARG A 141 -8.29 5.09 16.90
C ARG A 141 -9.70 4.50 16.93
N TYR A 142 -10.75 5.34 17.07
CA TYR A 142 -12.13 4.84 17.20
C TYR A 142 -12.60 4.10 15.92
N PRO A 143 -12.99 2.80 16.00
CA PRO A 143 -13.51 2.06 14.87
C PRO A 143 -14.77 2.73 14.32
N GLY A 144 -14.72 3.21 13.08
CA GLY A 144 -15.84 3.89 12.41
C GLY A 144 -15.61 5.38 12.08
N ARG A 145 -14.70 6.08 12.77
CA ARG A 145 -14.33 7.47 12.40
C ARG A 145 -13.51 7.56 11.10
N LYS A 146 -12.83 6.48 10.71
CA LYS A 146 -12.10 6.35 9.44
C LYS A 146 -12.96 5.89 8.24
N ARG A 147 -14.29 5.96 8.30
CA ARG A 147 -15.11 5.81 7.08
C ARG A 147 -15.04 7.12 6.30
N ILE A 148 -14.22 7.14 5.25
CA ILE A 148 -14.25 8.21 4.25
C ILE A 148 -15.70 8.35 3.79
N LYS A 149 -16.31 9.52 4.03
CA LYS A 149 -17.67 9.81 3.56
C LYS A 149 -17.63 9.77 2.04
N ARG A 150 -18.29 8.78 1.44
CA ARG A 150 -18.40 8.66 -0.02
C ARG A 150 -19.26 9.82 -0.53
N ALA A 151 -18.63 10.81 -1.14
CA ALA A 151 -19.33 11.89 -1.84
C ALA A 151 -19.69 11.44 -3.27
N GLN A 152 -20.84 11.88 -3.78
CA GLN A 152 -21.16 11.70 -5.19
C GLN A 152 -20.26 12.62 -6.02
N LEU A 153 -19.60 12.04 -7.03
CA LEU A 153 -18.83 12.81 -8.01
C LEU A 153 -19.80 13.60 -8.90
N LYS A 154 -19.42 14.84 -9.21
CA LYS A 154 -20.17 15.74 -10.08
C LYS A 154 -19.24 16.38 -11.09
N ALA A 155 -19.67 16.41 -12.34
CA ALA A 155 -19.09 17.14 -13.45
C ALA A 155 -20.23 17.44 -14.44
N HIS A 156 -20.02 18.38 -15.35
CA HIS A 156 -21.00 18.92 -16.28
C HIS A 156 -20.72 18.54 -17.74
N GLY A 157 -19.64 17.81 -18.01
CA GLY A 157 -19.21 17.49 -19.37
C GLY A 157 -17.78 16.98 -19.43
N THR A 158 -17.37 16.53 -20.61
CA THR A 158 -15.99 16.10 -20.89
C THR A 158 -15.01 17.26 -20.82
N TRP A 159 -13.75 16.96 -20.54
CA TRP A 159 -12.65 17.93 -20.42
C TRP A 159 -12.79 18.93 -19.27
N GLN A 160 -13.84 18.82 -18.46
CA GLN A 160 -14.00 19.72 -17.32
C GLN A 160 -12.98 19.40 -16.22
N GLU A 161 -12.79 18.11 -15.93
CA GLU A 161 -11.87 17.63 -14.90
C GLU A 161 -11.26 16.30 -15.33
N ILE A 162 -9.95 16.26 -15.48
CA ILE A 162 -9.18 15.06 -15.81
C ILE A 162 -8.38 14.64 -14.58
N HIS A 163 -8.53 13.38 -14.20
CA HIS A 163 -7.78 12.76 -13.11
C HIS A 163 -6.53 12.11 -13.67
N MET A 164 -5.38 12.38 -13.04
CA MET A 164 -4.08 11.86 -13.44
C MET A 164 -3.42 11.17 -12.25
N ASP A 165 -2.71 10.08 -12.51
CA ASP A 165 -2.10 9.24 -11.47
C ASP A 165 -1.06 8.28 -12.05
N GLY A 166 -0.08 7.92 -11.22
CA GLY A 166 0.91 6.87 -11.49
C GLY A 166 0.50 5.54 -10.86
N HIS A 167 0.81 4.43 -11.53
CA HIS A 167 0.46 3.08 -11.09
C HIS A 167 1.69 2.18 -11.07
N GLU A 168 2.10 1.80 -9.86
CA GLU A 168 3.38 1.13 -9.60
C GLU A 168 3.27 -0.41 -9.48
N LYS A 169 2.16 -1.05 -9.85
CA LYS A 169 2.03 -2.52 -9.72
C LYS A 169 2.89 -3.33 -10.69
N LEU A 170 3.47 -2.68 -11.69
CA LEU A 170 4.55 -3.21 -12.51
C LEU A 170 5.88 -2.49 -12.24
N GLY A 171 5.95 -1.64 -11.20
CA GLY A 171 7.16 -0.93 -10.80
C GLY A 171 8.18 -1.83 -10.11
N ALA A 172 9.38 -1.29 -9.88
CA ALA A 172 10.54 -2.06 -9.41
C ALA A 172 10.31 -2.82 -8.11
N GLN A 173 9.60 -2.22 -7.16
CA GLN A 173 9.26 -2.85 -5.89
C GLN A 173 8.24 -3.98 -6.04
N ALA A 174 7.36 -3.91 -7.02
CA ALA A 174 6.35 -4.95 -7.24
C ALA A 174 6.94 -6.16 -7.98
N LEU A 175 7.85 -5.94 -8.93
CA LEU A 175 8.47 -7.02 -9.70
C LEU A 175 9.63 -7.71 -8.95
N GLU A 176 10.36 -6.98 -8.10
CA GLU A 176 11.54 -7.48 -7.40
C GLU A 176 12.60 -8.06 -8.36
N MET A 177 12.75 -7.45 -9.55
CA MET A 177 13.65 -7.89 -10.63
C MET A 177 14.92 -7.02 -10.71
N GLY A 178 15.58 -6.80 -9.57
CA GLY A 178 16.86 -6.06 -9.55
C GLY A 178 16.75 -4.58 -9.93
N GLY A 179 15.64 -3.93 -9.57
CA GLY A 179 15.41 -2.51 -9.84
C GLY A 179 14.66 -2.23 -11.16
N ILE A 180 14.40 -3.24 -11.99
CA ILE A 180 13.58 -3.09 -13.19
C ILE A 180 12.11 -2.86 -12.82
N GLY A 181 11.52 -1.82 -13.38
CA GLY A 181 10.11 -1.51 -13.24
C GLY A 181 9.54 -0.90 -14.52
N PHE A 182 8.23 -1.07 -14.69
CA PHE A 182 7.46 -0.53 -15.80
C PHE A 182 6.25 0.24 -15.25
N PRO A 183 6.48 1.33 -14.50
CA PRO A 183 5.37 2.12 -13.98
C PRO A 183 4.51 2.68 -15.12
N ILE A 184 3.23 2.90 -14.83
CA ILE A 184 2.25 3.35 -15.81
C ILE A 184 1.68 4.68 -15.35
N TYR A 185 1.63 5.68 -16.22
CA TYR A 185 0.96 6.93 -15.95
C TYR A 185 -0.36 7.02 -16.74
N GLY A 186 -1.43 7.44 -16.07
CA GLY A 186 -2.76 7.46 -16.64
C GLY A 186 -3.48 8.78 -16.51
N MET A 187 -4.37 9.05 -17.46
CA MET A 187 -5.23 10.24 -17.50
C MET A 187 -6.65 9.82 -17.87
N LYS A 188 -7.62 10.20 -17.03
CA LYS A 188 -9.00 9.76 -17.15
C LYS A 188 -9.97 10.92 -16.99
N ASP A 189 -10.92 11.03 -17.92
CA ASP A 189 -11.99 12.01 -17.85
C ASP A 189 -12.96 11.66 -16.70
N LYS A 190 -13.33 12.64 -15.88
CA LYS A 190 -14.23 12.42 -14.74
C LYS A 190 -15.67 12.14 -15.16
N TRP A 191 -16.17 12.87 -16.15
CA TRP A 191 -17.60 12.87 -16.52
C TRP A 191 -17.97 11.68 -17.39
N GLY A 192 -17.26 11.52 -18.51
CA GLY A 192 -17.40 10.44 -19.47
C GLY A 192 -16.76 9.13 -19.00
N THR A 193 -15.88 9.19 -17.98
CA THR A 193 -15.13 8.05 -17.45
C THR A 193 -14.19 7.37 -18.46
N GLY A 194 -13.95 8.01 -19.60
CA GLY A 194 -13.05 7.53 -20.63
C GLY A 194 -11.59 7.69 -20.22
N ILE A 195 -10.78 6.70 -20.59
CA ILE A 195 -9.33 6.79 -20.51
C ILE A 195 -8.88 7.65 -21.68
N LEU A 196 -8.20 8.76 -21.40
CA LEU A 196 -7.72 9.68 -22.43
C LEU A 196 -6.28 9.37 -22.84
N TYR A 197 -5.47 8.93 -21.88
CA TYR A 197 -4.08 8.56 -22.10
C TYR A 197 -3.62 7.53 -21.07
N LEU A 198 -2.92 6.49 -21.52
CA LEU A 198 -2.20 5.53 -20.68
C LEU A 198 -0.84 5.30 -21.31
N SER A 199 0.22 5.46 -20.52
CA SER A 199 1.57 5.32 -21.01
C SER A 199 2.44 4.58 -20.00
N VAL A 200 3.18 3.58 -20.46
CA VAL A 200 4.27 2.98 -19.67
C VAL A 200 5.49 3.89 -19.75
N VAL A 201 6.08 4.22 -18.60
CA VAL A 201 7.14 5.24 -18.50
C VAL A 201 8.36 4.70 -17.76
N PRO A 202 9.58 5.16 -18.06
CA PRO A 202 10.78 4.70 -17.36
C PRO A 202 10.79 5.03 -15.87
N ASP A 203 10.24 6.19 -15.50
CA ASP A 203 10.16 6.68 -14.12
C ASP A 203 8.94 7.60 -13.95
N ASP A 204 7.93 7.15 -13.21
CA ASP A 204 6.71 7.92 -12.93
C ASP A 204 6.86 8.91 -11.76
N ARG A 205 8.03 8.96 -11.12
CA ARG A 205 8.35 9.88 -10.02
C ARG A 205 9.23 11.05 -10.46
N HIS A 206 9.77 11.00 -11.68
CA HIS A 206 10.60 12.09 -12.23
C HIS A 206 9.73 13.16 -12.89
N SER A 207 9.84 14.41 -12.43
CA SER A 207 8.99 15.50 -12.90
C SER A 207 9.10 15.74 -14.41
N ASP A 208 10.30 15.68 -14.98
CA ASP A 208 10.49 15.93 -16.42
C ASP A 208 9.82 14.85 -17.27
N VAL A 209 9.83 13.58 -16.83
CA VAL A 209 9.12 12.48 -17.51
C VAL A 209 7.63 12.77 -17.52
N ILE A 210 7.06 13.05 -16.36
CA ILE A 210 5.62 13.34 -16.22
C ILE A 210 5.21 14.62 -16.96
N GLY A 211 6.09 15.63 -17.00
CA GLY A 211 5.90 16.84 -17.80
C GLY A 211 5.77 16.53 -19.29
N HIS A 212 6.67 15.70 -19.84
CA HIS A 212 6.59 15.27 -21.25
C HIS A 212 5.36 14.40 -21.52
N VAL A 213 5.02 13.48 -20.62
CA VAL A 213 3.81 12.63 -20.72
C VAL A 213 2.55 13.49 -20.76
N PHE A 214 2.47 14.54 -19.94
CA PHE A 214 1.38 15.49 -20.00
C PHE A 214 1.33 16.23 -21.34
N LEU A 215 2.47 16.69 -21.86
CA LEU A 215 2.50 17.37 -23.16
C LEU A 215 2.18 16.43 -24.33
N ASP A 216 2.53 15.15 -24.27
CA ASP A 216 2.12 14.14 -25.25
C ASP A 216 0.60 13.99 -25.30
N PHE A 217 -0.04 14.00 -24.12
CA PHE A 217 -1.50 14.02 -24.03
C PHE A 217 -2.09 15.30 -24.63
N VAL A 218 -1.53 16.48 -24.32
CA VAL A 218 -2.04 17.75 -24.87
C VAL A 218 -1.87 17.82 -26.38
N GLU A 219 -0.75 17.34 -26.91
CA GLU A 219 -0.45 17.24 -28.34
C GLU A 219 -1.40 16.29 -29.05
N LEU A 220 -1.69 15.13 -28.46
CA LEU A 220 -2.61 14.13 -29.03
C LEU A 220 -4.01 14.70 -29.29
N TYR A 221 -4.50 15.61 -28.43
CA TYR A 221 -5.85 16.18 -28.54
C TYR A 221 -5.88 17.65 -28.97
N GLY A 222 -4.73 18.32 -29.08
CA GLY A 222 -4.62 19.77 -29.34
C GLY A 222 -5.31 20.63 -28.28
N ALA A 223 -5.46 20.13 -27.04
CA ALA A 223 -6.25 20.79 -26.01
C ALA A 223 -5.86 20.40 -24.58
N ILE A 224 -6.17 21.29 -23.63
CA ILE A 224 -6.10 21.03 -22.19
C ILE A 224 -7.51 20.96 -21.58
N PRO A 225 -7.68 20.30 -20.42
CA PRO A 225 -8.91 20.39 -19.64
C PRO A 225 -9.05 21.73 -18.94
N GLN A 226 -10.23 22.01 -18.37
CA GLN A 226 -10.37 23.14 -17.44
C GLN A 226 -9.64 22.91 -16.12
N GLN A 227 -9.62 21.68 -15.62
CA GLN A 227 -8.95 21.31 -14.39
C GLN A 227 -8.27 19.96 -14.56
N VAL A 228 -7.04 19.86 -14.06
CA VAL A 228 -6.41 18.57 -13.78
C VAL A 228 -6.46 18.28 -12.29
N THR A 229 -6.55 17.01 -11.92
CA THR A 229 -6.56 16.57 -10.53
C THR A 229 -5.59 15.42 -10.39
N THR A 230 -4.59 15.61 -9.54
CA THR A 230 -3.53 14.62 -9.30
C THR A 230 -3.45 14.31 -7.82
N ASP A 231 -2.69 13.28 -7.50
CA ASP A 231 -2.20 13.08 -6.15
C ASP A 231 -1.17 14.16 -5.78
N LYS A 232 -0.93 14.30 -4.47
CA LYS A 232 0.16 15.15 -3.97
C LYS A 232 1.50 14.44 -4.20
N GLY A 233 2.18 14.85 -5.26
CA GLY A 233 3.54 14.40 -5.56
C GLY A 233 4.36 15.49 -6.24
N SER A 234 5.68 15.44 -6.04
CA SER A 234 6.63 16.41 -6.60
C SER A 234 6.74 16.31 -8.12
N GLU A 235 6.43 15.15 -8.69
CA GLU A 235 6.43 14.88 -10.13
C GLU A 235 5.42 15.74 -10.90
N THR A 236 4.36 16.22 -10.23
CA THR A 236 3.27 17.00 -10.84
C THR A 236 3.58 18.49 -11.01
N GLY A 237 4.79 18.93 -10.65
CA GLY A 237 5.19 20.35 -10.69
C GLY A 237 5.08 20.97 -12.09
N HIS A 238 5.53 20.27 -13.13
CA HIS A 238 5.41 20.74 -14.51
C HIS A 238 3.95 20.83 -14.97
N ILE A 239 3.13 19.84 -14.61
CA ILE A 239 1.68 19.84 -14.93
C ILE A 239 1.03 21.11 -14.36
N TYR A 240 1.30 21.44 -13.10
CA TYR A 240 0.80 22.66 -12.47
C TYR A 240 1.23 23.93 -13.24
N GLY A 241 2.51 24.03 -13.57
CA GLY A 241 3.06 25.17 -14.32
C GLY A 241 2.43 25.32 -15.71
N PHE A 242 2.38 24.23 -16.48
CA PHE A 242 1.83 24.21 -17.83
C PHE A 242 0.33 24.52 -17.85
N MET A 243 -0.46 23.88 -16.99
CA MET A 243 -1.89 24.16 -16.88
C MET A 243 -2.15 25.62 -16.50
N THR A 244 -1.34 26.19 -15.59
CA THR A 244 -1.47 27.60 -15.20
C THR A 244 -1.15 28.54 -16.36
N GLY A 245 -0.02 28.32 -17.06
CA GLY A 245 0.39 29.14 -18.20
C GLY A 245 -0.61 29.05 -19.35
N LEU A 246 -0.92 27.83 -19.81
CA LEU A 246 -1.82 27.59 -20.93
C LEU A 246 -3.23 28.12 -20.65
N LYS A 247 -3.80 27.85 -19.47
CA LYS A 247 -5.15 28.32 -19.16
C LYS A 247 -5.23 29.83 -19.04
N SER A 248 -4.21 30.48 -18.47
CA SER A 248 -4.15 31.94 -18.38
C SER A 248 -4.09 32.60 -19.76
N THR A 249 -3.41 31.96 -20.72
CA THR A 249 -3.27 32.47 -22.10
C THR A 249 -4.49 32.18 -22.96
N TYR A 250 -4.98 30.94 -22.97
CA TYR A 250 -6.00 30.47 -23.93
C TYR A 250 -7.42 30.47 -23.37
N ALA A 251 -7.59 30.61 -22.06
CA ALA A 251 -8.90 30.74 -21.42
C ALA A 251 -8.92 31.71 -20.22
N PRO A 252 -8.47 32.98 -20.39
CA PRO A 252 -8.36 33.96 -19.30
C PRO A 252 -9.70 34.33 -18.65
N HIS A 253 -10.82 34.04 -19.31
CA HIS A 253 -12.17 34.34 -18.83
C HIS A 253 -12.70 33.30 -17.82
N ILE A 254 -12.01 32.18 -17.62
CA ILE A 254 -12.44 31.14 -16.67
C ILE A 254 -12.05 31.56 -15.25
N ASP A 255 -13.03 31.60 -14.34
CA ASP A 255 -12.81 31.85 -12.92
C ASP A 255 -11.99 30.72 -12.27
N LEU A 256 -10.74 31.03 -11.92
CA LEU A 256 -9.78 30.11 -11.29
C LEU A 256 -10.13 29.75 -9.85
N THR A 257 -10.96 30.55 -9.16
CA THR A 257 -11.44 30.22 -7.81
C THR A 257 -12.44 29.08 -7.87
N ARG A 258 -13.29 29.07 -8.91
CA ARG A 258 -14.30 28.04 -9.11
C ARG A 258 -13.78 26.83 -9.87
N TYR A 259 -12.91 27.05 -10.84
CA TYR A 259 -12.30 26.03 -11.70
C TYR A 259 -10.78 26.21 -11.68
N PRO A 260 -10.09 25.76 -10.63
CA PRO A 260 -8.64 25.85 -10.57
C PRO A 260 -7.98 25.09 -11.71
N CYS A 261 -6.78 25.50 -12.11
CA CYS A 261 -5.99 24.81 -13.13
C CYS A 261 -5.64 23.39 -12.68
N HIS A 262 -5.20 23.24 -11.43
CA HIS A 262 -4.72 22.01 -10.84
C HIS A 262 -5.19 21.87 -9.39
N VAL A 263 -5.59 20.66 -9.02
CA VAL A 263 -5.98 20.31 -7.65
C VAL A 263 -5.19 19.08 -7.21
N ALA A 264 -4.41 19.22 -6.15
CA ALA A 264 -3.70 18.10 -5.52
C ALA A 264 -4.54 17.47 -4.41
N LEU A 265 -4.94 16.21 -4.58
CA LEU A 265 -5.70 15.44 -3.61
C LEU A 265 -4.81 14.46 -2.83
N LYS A 266 -5.34 13.93 -1.72
CA LYS A 266 -4.76 12.72 -1.11
C LYS A 266 -5.12 11.55 -2.03
N SER A 267 -4.24 10.56 -2.18
CA SER A 267 -4.45 9.40 -3.07
C SER A 267 -5.83 8.79 -2.94
N THR A 268 -6.23 8.44 -1.71
CA THR A 268 -7.57 7.89 -1.39
C THR A 268 -8.79 8.72 -1.83
N ASN A 269 -8.59 9.98 -2.24
CA ASN A 269 -9.63 10.89 -2.73
C ASN A 269 -9.61 11.04 -4.27
N ASN A 270 -8.58 10.58 -4.97
CA ASN A 270 -8.47 10.53 -6.44
C ASN A 270 -9.25 9.35 -7.02
N THR A 271 -10.47 9.16 -6.51
CA THR A 271 -11.31 7.98 -6.73
C THR A 271 -11.57 7.64 -8.21
N PRO A 272 -11.72 8.61 -9.14
CA PRO A 272 -12.01 8.27 -10.54
C PRO A 272 -10.93 7.44 -11.23
N ILE A 273 -9.65 7.73 -10.99
CA ILE A 273 -8.53 7.01 -11.60
C ILE A 273 -8.07 5.83 -10.72
N GLU A 274 -8.13 5.93 -9.39
CA GLU A 274 -7.95 4.76 -8.52
C GLU A 274 -8.95 3.63 -8.85
N GLY A 275 -10.20 4.00 -9.17
CA GLY A 275 -11.21 3.05 -9.60
C GLY A 275 -10.88 2.39 -10.94
N LEU A 276 -10.17 3.08 -11.84
CA LEU A 276 -9.68 2.52 -13.10
C LEU A 276 -8.61 1.47 -12.85
N TRP A 277 -7.63 1.75 -11.99
CA TRP A 277 -6.51 0.84 -11.74
C TRP A 277 -6.95 -0.53 -11.24
N ARG A 278 -8.03 -0.58 -10.46
CA ARG A 278 -8.62 -1.88 -10.08
C ARG A 278 -9.05 -2.70 -11.30
N TRP A 279 -9.75 -2.09 -12.25
CA TRP A 279 -10.19 -2.78 -13.47
C TRP A 279 -9.02 -3.17 -14.36
N PHE A 280 -8.03 -2.28 -14.51
CA PHE A 280 -6.80 -2.59 -15.21
C PHE A 280 -6.10 -3.82 -14.61
N GLN A 281 -5.92 -3.85 -13.28
CA GLN A 281 -5.30 -5.00 -12.61
C GLN A 281 -6.08 -6.29 -12.81
N ASP A 282 -7.41 -6.25 -12.71
CA ASP A 282 -8.26 -7.43 -12.83
C ASP A 282 -8.33 -7.98 -14.26
N GLN A 283 -8.18 -7.13 -15.29
CA GLN A 283 -8.34 -7.54 -16.69
C GLN A 283 -7.02 -7.72 -17.46
N CYS A 284 -5.94 -7.06 -17.03
CA CYS A 284 -4.67 -7.04 -17.76
C CYS A 284 -3.45 -7.06 -16.84
N GLY A 285 -3.37 -6.14 -15.87
CA GLY A 285 -2.16 -5.91 -15.09
C GLY A 285 -1.64 -7.12 -14.30
N LYS A 286 -2.52 -7.97 -13.76
CA LYS A 286 -2.11 -9.22 -13.09
C LYS A 286 -1.49 -10.23 -14.06
N ASN A 287 -2.01 -10.34 -15.28
CA ASN A 287 -1.47 -11.24 -16.29
C ASN A 287 -0.10 -10.74 -16.75
N LEU A 288 0.02 -9.44 -17.07
CA LEU A 288 1.30 -8.81 -17.38
C LEU A 288 2.34 -9.06 -16.29
N HIS A 289 1.97 -8.86 -15.03
CA HIS A 289 2.85 -9.14 -13.90
C HIS A 289 3.36 -10.59 -13.90
N LEU A 290 2.47 -11.57 -14.06
CA LEU A 290 2.84 -12.99 -14.12
C LEU A 290 3.78 -13.30 -15.30
N HIS A 291 3.51 -12.74 -16.47
CA HIS A 291 4.36 -12.94 -17.64
C HIS A 291 5.76 -12.33 -17.44
N ILE A 292 5.85 -11.15 -16.83
CA ILE A 292 7.13 -10.48 -16.57
C ILE A 292 7.93 -11.26 -15.51
N ILE A 293 7.35 -11.61 -14.36
CA ILE A 293 8.11 -12.30 -13.29
C ILE A 293 8.54 -13.71 -13.68
N LYS A 294 7.94 -14.33 -14.70
CA LYS A 294 8.34 -15.64 -15.23
C LYS A 294 9.83 -15.69 -15.56
N GLY A 295 10.40 -14.65 -16.15
CA GLY A 295 11.82 -14.61 -16.48
C GLY A 295 12.72 -14.67 -15.24
N ARG A 296 12.29 -14.10 -14.11
CA ARG A 296 12.96 -14.21 -12.81
C ARG A 296 12.77 -15.61 -12.24
N ASP A 297 11.53 -16.09 -12.20
CA ASP A 297 11.16 -17.34 -11.51
C ASP A 297 11.76 -18.58 -12.20
N GLU A 298 11.96 -18.52 -13.53
CA GLU A 298 12.57 -19.59 -14.33
C GLU A 298 14.08 -19.42 -14.51
N GLY A 299 14.69 -18.38 -13.96
CA GLY A 299 16.14 -18.14 -14.06
C GLY A 299 16.64 -17.71 -15.45
N ILE A 300 15.75 -17.27 -16.34
CA ILE A 300 16.07 -16.75 -17.68
C ILE A 300 16.74 -15.38 -17.56
N PHE A 301 16.24 -14.55 -16.65
CA PHE A 301 16.73 -13.21 -16.38
C PHE A 301 17.77 -13.21 -15.25
N ASN A 302 18.90 -12.53 -15.47
CA ASN A 302 19.94 -12.32 -14.47
C ASN A 302 20.10 -10.81 -14.22
N PRO A 303 19.71 -10.29 -13.05
CA PRO A 303 19.81 -8.86 -12.75
C PRO A 303 21.26 -8.35 -12.66
N ASN A 304 22.25 -9.24 -12.51
CA ASN A 304 23.66 -8.86 -12.48
C ASN A 304 24.29 -8.78 -13.89
N ASN A 305 23.55 -9.15 -14.93
CA ASN A 305 24.01 -9.03 -16.32
C ASN A 305 23.41 -7.78 -16.95
N GLN A 306 24.27 -6.81 -17.29
CA GLN A 306 23.84 -5.54 -17.87
C GLN A 306 23.09 -5.71 -19.20
N ILE A 307 23.48 -6.67 -20.05
CA ILE A 307 22.78 -6.96 -21.31
C ILE A 307 21.37 -7.46 -21.02
N HIS A 308 21.19 -8.31 -19.99
CA HIS A 308 19.86 -8.80 -19.62
C HIS A 308 18.97 -7.65 -19.13
N VAL A 309 19.51 -6.74 -18.32
CA VAL A 309 18.79 -5.56 -17.83
C VAL A 309 18.36 -4.66 -19.00
N LEU A 310 19.27 -4.39 -19.92
CA LEU A 310 18.98 -3.56 -21.10
C LEU A 310 17.98 -4.24 -22.04
N LEU A 311 18.13 -5.54 -22.32
CA LEU A 311 17.17 -6.29 -23.15
C LEU A 311 15.76 -6.31 -22.56
N VAL A 312 15.62 -6.52 -21.25
CA VAL A 312 14.30 -6.48 -20.60
C VAL A 312 13.66 -5.10 -20.75
N ASN A 313 14.42 -4.02 -20.54
CA ASN A 313 13.96 -2.65 -20.75
C ASN A 313 13.72 -2.28 -22.22
N TRP A 314 14.24 -3.06 -23.18
CA TRP A 314 13.98 -2.85 -24.61
C TRP A 314 12.74 -3.61 -25.08
N ILE A 315 12.57 -4.87 -24.64
CA ILE A 315 11.51 -5.77 -25.12
C ILE A 315 10.15 -5.47 -24.48
N TRP A 316 10.10 -5.25 -23.16
CA TRP A 316 8.84 -5.21 -22.43
C TRP A 316 8.02 -3.92 -22.60
N PRO A 317 8.61 -2.70 -22.64
CA PRO A 317 7.82 -1.47 -22.79
C PRO A 317 6.87 -1.45 -23.99
N PRO A 318 7.28 -1.80 -25.23
CA PRO A 318 6.34 -1.81 -26.35
C PRO A 318 5.21 -2.85 -26.19
N ILE A 319 5.50 -4.00 -25.58
CA ILE A 319 4.48 -5.03 -25.29
C ILE A 319 3.47 -4.52 -24.27
N ILE A 320 3.94 -3.91 -23.19
CA ILE A 320 3.07 -3.32 -22.15
C ILE A 320 2.24 -2.19 -22.73
N GLN A 321 2.84 -1.31 -23.55
CA GLN A 321 2.10 -0.23 -24.21
C GLN A 321 0.98 -0.78 -25.10
N GLY A 322 1.24 -1.82 -25.90
CA GLY A 322 0.21 -2.47 -26.71
C GLY A 322 -0.95 -3.02 -25.87
N GLU A 323 -0.67 -3.64 -24.72
CA GLU A 323 -1.70 -4.09 -23.78
C GLU A 323 -2.49 -2.94 -23.14
N LEU A 324 -1.84 -1.81 -22.85
CA LEU A 324 -2.51 -0.59 -22.38
C LEU A 324 -3.43 -0.01 -23.46
N ASP A 325 -2.99 -0.01 -24.72
CA ASP A 325 -3.79 0.48 -25.85
C ASP A 325 -5.01 -0.41 -26.09
N HIS A 326 -4.84 -1.74 -26.06
CA HIS A 326 -5.95 -2.69 -26.12
C HIS A 326 -6.92 -2.56 -24.94
N PHE A 327 -6.41 -2.36 -23.72
CA PHE A 327 -7.25 -2.09 -22.56
C PHE A 327 -8.02 -0.78 -22.72
N THR A 328 -7.37 0.29 -23.17
CA THR A 328 -7.97 1.60 -23.44
C THR A 328 -9.10 1.49 -24.46
N HIS A 329 -8.86 0.82 -25.57
CA HIS A 329 -9.87 0.62 -26.61
C HIS A 329 -11.10 -0.14 -26.08
N ARG A 330 -10.89 -1.24 -25.35
CA ARG A 330 -11.98 -2.03 -24.74
C ARG A 330 -12.75 -1.20 -23.71
N TRP A 331 -12.04 -0.49 -22.84
CA TRP A 331 -12.64 0.36 -21.81
C TRP A 331 -13.44 1.50 -22.44
N ASN A 332 -12.93 2.19 -23.45
CA ASN A 332 -13.67 3.31 -24.03
C ASN A 332 -14.86 2.88 -24.90
N SER A 333 -14.86 1.62 -25.37
CA SER A 333 -15.94 1.08 -26.20
C SER A 333 -17.06 0.40 -25.40
N HIS A 334 -16.79 -0.06 -24.16
CA HIS A 334 -17.81 -0.76 -23.38
C HIS A 334 -18.95 0.16 -22.93
N VAL A 335 -20.16 -0.38 -22.88
CA VAL A 335 -21.32 0.35 -22.33
C VAL A 335 -21.24 0.36 -20.81
N ILE A 336 -21.13 1.55 -20.21
CA ILE A 336 -21.11 1.71 -18.76
C ILE A 336 -22.44 1.21 -18.20
N ARG A 337 -22.41 0.33 -17.20
CA ARG A 337 -23.64 -0.16 -16.54
C ARG A 337 -24.49 1.02 -16.04
N ARG A 338 -25.80 1.00 -16.32
CA ARG A 338 -26.76 1.99 -15.80
C ARG A 338 -26.77 2.01 -14.28
N GLN A 339 -26.64 3.20 -13.70
CA GLN A 339 -26.65 3.42 -12.26
C GLN A 339 -27.64 4.53 -11.90
N ARG A 340 -28.74 4.18 -11.23
CA ARG A 340 -29.86 5.11 -10.92
C ARG A 340 -29.44 6.34 -10.11
N ASN A 341 -28.45 6.19 -9.23
CA ASN A 341 -28.01 7.23 -8.30
C ASN A 341 -26.72 7.94 -8.75
N LYS A 342 -26.24 7.70 -9.97
CA LYS A 342 -25.06 8.38 -10.52
C LYS A 342 -25.49 9.73 -11.10
N LEU A 343 -24.85 10.81 -10.68
CA LEU A 343 -25.13 12.16 -11.17
C LEU A 343 -24.57 12.42 -12.58
N MET A 344 -23.55 11.66 -12.96
CA MET A 344 -22.92 11.71 -14.28
C MET A 344 -23.47 10.56 -15.15
N PRO A 345 -23.33 10.63 -16.50
CA PRO A 345 -23.96 9.66 -17.40
C PRO A 345 -23.61 8.19 -17.11
N SER A 346 -24.56 7.31 -17.42
CA SER A 346 -24.38 5.85 -17.38
C SER A 346 -25.32 5.19 -18.40
N GLY A 347 -25.04 3.95 -18.81
CA GLY A 347 -25.79 3.25 -19.85
C GLY A 347 -25.35 3.53 -21.27
N VAL A 348 -24.16 4.11 -21.43
CA VAL A 348 -23.56 4.56 -22.70
C VAL A 348 -22.05 4.36 -22.61
N SER A 349 -21.36 4.21 -23.73
CA SER A 349 -19.91 4.03 -23.76
C SER A 349 -19.16 5.35 -23.52
N PRO A 350 -17.94 5.30 -22.94
CA PRO A 350 -17.12 6.50 -22.82
C PRO A 350 -16.81 7.18 -24.16
N ASN A 351 -16.61 6.42 -25.24
CA ASN A 351 -16.41 6.99 -26.58
C ASN A 351 -17.59 7.84 -27.04
N GLU A 352 -18.81 7.35 -26.87
CA GLU A 352 -20.02 8.07 -27.25
C GLU A 352 -20.21 9.35 -26.39
N LEU A 353 -19.93 9.25 -25.09
CA LEU A 353 -19.93 10.42 -24.19
C LEU A 353 -18.87 11.45 -24.57
N HIS A 354 -17.70 11.00 -25.04
CA HIS A 354 -16.62 11.88 -25.45
C HIS A 354 -16.90 12.59 -26.77
N ALA A 355 -17.44 11.86 -27.75
CA ALA A 355 -17.76 12.39 -29.07
C ALA A 355 -18.99 13.32 -29.06
N HIS A 356 -20.02 12.97 -28.28
CA HIS A 356 -21.32 13.64 -28.31
C HIS A 356 -21.85 13.97 -26.91
N PRO A 357 -21.12 14.76 -26.09
CA PRO A 357 -21.53 15.04 -24.71
C PRO A 357 -22.90 15.73 -24.62
N GLU A 358 -23.26 16.57 -25.58
CA GLU A 358 -24.56 17.25 -25.69
C GLU A 358 -25.77 16.32 -25.76
N HIS A 359 -25.64 15.12 -26.35
CA HIS A 359 -26.72 14.12 -26.38
C HIS A 359 -27.06 13.59 -24.97
N TYR A 360 -26.17 13.78 -24.00
CA TYR A 360 -26.28 13.26 -22.64
C TYR A 360 -26.30 14.38 -21.59
N ALA A 361 -26.81 15.56 -21.96
CA ALA A 361 -26.89 16.76 -21.13
C ALA A 361 -25.52 17.23 -20.58
N GLY A 362 -24.44 16.88 -21.28
CA GLY A 362 -23.11 17.39 -21.07
C GLY A 362 -22.74 18.48 -22.08
N ARG A 363 -21.50 18.94 -22.00
CA ARG A 363 -20.85 19.77 -23.02
C ARG A 363 -19.36 19.48 -23.07
N CYS A 364 -18.70 19.78 -24.19
CA CYS A 364 -17.24 19.73 -24.25
C CYS A 364 -16.63 20.99 -23.62
N PHE A 365 -15.68 20.80 -22.71
CA PHE A 365 -14.97 21.88 -22.03
C PHE A 365 -13.49 21.99 -22.42
N ALA A 366 -13.08 21.34 -23.51
CA ALA A 366 -11.72 21.38 -24.00
C ALA A 366 -11.31 22.84 -24.26
N ILE A 367 -10.10 23.20 -23.85
CA ILE A 367 -9.48 24.49 -24.17
C ILE A 367 -8.45 24.21 -25.26
N PRO A 368 -8.70 24.60 -26.52
CA PRO A 368 -7.75 24.40 -27.60
C PRO A 368 -6.43 25.13 -27.32
N VAL A 369 -5.32 24.47 -27.65
CA VAL A 369 -3.97 25.02 -27.50
C VAL A 369 -3.21 24.80 -28.81
N PRO A 370 -2.53 25.81 -29.35
CA PRO A 370 -1.76 25.67 -30.58
C PRO A 370 -0.44 24.92 -30.35
N ASP A 371 0.03 24.22 -31.39
CA ASP A 371 1.21 23.34 -31.33
C ASP A 371 2.51 24.10 -30.96
N ASP A 372 2.62 25.38 -31.34
CA ASP A 372 3.77 26.22 -31.02
C ASP A 372 3.92 26.46 -29.51
N ALA A 373 2.80 26.60 -28.79
CA ALA A 373 2.79 26.71 -27.34
C ALA A 373 3.16 25.40 -26.64
N ILE A 374 2.67 24.27 -27.17
CA ILE A 374 3.04 22.93 -26.68
C ILE A 374 4.55 22.72 -26.86
N LEU A 375 5.08 23.04 -28.04
CA LEU A 375 6.50 22.95 -28.34
C LEU A 375 7.35 23.88 -27.46
N ALA A 376 6.91 25.12 -27.23
CA ALA A 376 7.59 26.05 -26.34
C ALA A 376 7.69 25.52 -24.91
N LEU A 377 6.61 24.93 -24.37
CA LEU A 377 6.63 24.29 -23.05
C LEU A 377 7.50 23.04 -23.04
N ARG A 378 7.45 22.22 -24.09
CA ARG A 378 8.29 21.02 -24.24
C ARG A 378 9.77 21.39 -24.20
N ASN A 379 10.15 22.48 -24.87
CA ASN A 379 11.52 23.02 -24.87
C ASN A 379 11.92 23.70 -23.54
N SER A 380 10.97 24.01 -22.66
CA SER A 380 11.26 24.55 -21.32
C SER A 380 11.67 23.47 -20.31
N ILE A 381 11.36 22.20 -20.58
CA ILE A 381 11.78 21.07 -19.76
C ILE A 381 13.27 20.83 -19.97
N LYS A 382 14.02 20.65 -18.88
CA LYS A 382 15.49 20.54 -18.89
C LYS A 382 16.01 19.37 -19.72
N ILE A 383 15.32 18.23 -19.67
CA ILE A 383 15.67 17.01 -20.39
C ILE A 383 14.73 16.91 -21.59
N SER A 384 15.23 16.52 -22.76
CA SER A 384 14.38 16.33 -23.94
C SER A 384 13.41 15.17 -23.74
N ARG A 385 12.32 15.14 -24.52
CA ARG A 385 11.34 14.06 -24.48
C ARG A 385 11.99 12.70 -24.75
N GLU A 386 12.82 12.64 -25.77
CA GLU A 386 13.51 11.43 -26.23
C GLU A 386 14.45 10.88 -25.17
N ALA A 387 15.11 11.75 -24.39
CA ALA A 387 15.99 11.34 -23.31
C ALA A 387 15.21 10.94 -22.05
N ALA A 388 14.13 11.66 -21.72
CA ALA A 388 13.30 11.38 -20.56
C ALA A 388 12.53 10.05 -20.68
N LEU A 389 12.00 9.75 -21.88
CA LEU A 389 11.24 8.53 -22.16
C LEU A 389 12.11 7.36 -22.69
N ARG A 390 13.44 7.51 -22.61
CA ARG A 390 14.39 6.50 -23.06
C ARG A 390 14.46 5.34 -22.08
N TRP A 391 14.28 4.12 -22.58
CA TRP A 391 14.40 2.90 -21.76
C TRP A 391 15.82 2.32 -21.76
N VAL A 392 16.56 2.50 -22.86
CA VAL A 392 17.92 1.99 -23.02
C VAL A 392 18.82 3.00 -23.72
N PRO A 393 20.15 2.97 -23.52
CA PRO A 393 21.07 3.82 -24.27
C PRO A 393 20.91 3.66 -25.78
N GLU A 394 21.17 4.73 -26.52
CA GLU A 394 20.97 4.78 -27.98
C GLU A 394 21.83 3.76 -28.74
N GLU A 395 23.08 3.58 -28.31
CA GLU A 395 23.98 2.56 -28.86
C GLU A 395 23.40 1.14 -28.67
N PHE A 396 22.74 0.89 -27.54
CA PHE A 396 22.09 -0.39 -27.27
C PHE A 396 20.81 -0.57 -28.08
N ASP A 397 19.99 0.48 -28.26
CA ASP A 397 18.80 0.42 -29.12
C ASP A 397 19.17 0.03 -30.56
N ILE A 398 20.24 0.63 -31.11
CA ILE A 398 20.74 0.31 -32.45
C ILE A 398 21.17 -1.17 -32.52
N MET A 399 21.97 -1.63 -31.56
CA MET A 399 22.44 -3.02 -31.52
C MET A 399 21.28 -4.01 -31.36
N ALA A 400 20.35 -3.76 -30.43
CA ALA A 400 19.19 -4.61 -30.19
C ALA A 400 18.28 -4.67 -31.43
N ARG A 401 18.06 -3.53 -32.10
CA ARG A 401 17.28 -3.48 -33.35
C ARG A 401 17.92 -4.30 -34.46
N GLN A 402 19.24 -4.22 -34.65
CA GLN A 402 19.96 -5.04 -35.64
C GLN A 402 19.81 -6.54 -35.37
N VAL A 403 19.93 -6.97 -34.11
CA VAL A 403 19.74 -8.38 -33.72
C VAL A 403 18.30 -8.81 -33.94
N TYR A 404 17.33 -7.98 -33.53
CA TYR A 404 15.89 -8.25 -33.73
C TYR A 404 15.50 -8.36 -35.22
N GLU A 405 16.03 -7.48 -36.06
CA GLU A 405 15.86 -7.55 -37.53
C GLU A 405 16.53 -8.79 -38.12
N GLY A 406 17.72 -9.16 -37.62
CA GLY A 406 18.41 -10.40 -38.00
C GLY A 406 17.64 -11.67 -37.66
N LEU A 407 16.79 -11.62 -36.63
CA LEU A 407 15.85 -12.70 -36.26
C LEU A 407 14.55 -12.68 -37.10
N GLY A 408 14.43 -11.77 -38.07
CA GLY A 408 13.25 -11.64 -38.94
C GLY A 408 12.11 -10.83 -38.32
N SER A 409 12.41 -9.98 -37.32
CA SER A 409 11.42 -9.11 -36.65
C SER A 409 10.16 -9.86 -36.15
N PRO A 410 10.34 -10.89 -35.32
CA PRO A 410 9.22 -11.73 -34.87
C PRO A 410 8.19 -10.91 -34.09
N VAL A 411 6.90 -11.17 -34.33
CA VAL A 411 5.82 -10.52 -33.58
C VAL A 411 5.93 -10.89 -32.10
N THR A 412 6.00 -9.88 -31.25
CA THR A 412 6.16 -10.04 -29.81
C THR A 412 4.84 -9.87 -29.06
N SER A 413 4.64 -10.72 -28.06
CA SER A 413 3.55 -10.63 -27.09
C SER A 413 4.09 -10.94 -25.70
N ALA A 414 3.27 -10.76 -24.66
CA ALA A 414 3.64 -11.14 -23.29
C ALA A 414 3.97 -12.64 -23.15
N GLU A 415 3.44 -13.50 -24.03
CA GLU A 415 3.71 -14.94 -24.04
C GLU A 415 5.08 -15.27 -24.67
N THR A 416 5.43 -14.59 -25.77
CA THR A 416 6.67 -14.85 -26.53
C THR A 416 7.85 -13.97 -26.13
N ALA A 417 7.64 -12.99 -25.25
CA ALA A 417 8.64 -12.02 -24.82
C ALA A 417 9.95 -12.67 -24.32
N TRP A 418 9.84 -13.72 -23.50
CA TRP A 418 11.01 -14.41 -22.96
C TRP A 418 11.72 -15.30 -23.98
N GLU A 419 11.00 -15.84 -24.96
CA GLU A 419 11.61 -16.59 -26.06
C GLU A 419 12.46 -15.67 -26.93
N LEU A 420 11.93 -14.48 -27.28
CA LEU A 420 12.70 -13.46 -27.98
C LEU A 420 13.90 -13.02 -27.14
N PHE A 421 13.69 -12.76 -25.85
CA PHE A 421 14.76 -12.38 -24.92
C PHE A 421 15.91 -13.39 -24.96
N SER A 422 15.62 -14.68 -24.85
CA SER A 422 16.65 -15.73 -24.88
C SER A 422 17.39 -15.79 -26.22
N GLN A 423 16.68 -15.63 -27.35
CA GLN A 423 17.30 -15.61 -28.68
C GLN A 423 18.23 -14.40 -28.84
N MET A 424 17.78 -13.20 -28.45
CA MET A 424 18.60 -12.00 -28.55
C MET A 424 19.79 -12.04 -27.59
N ALA A 425 19.59 -12.48 -26.34
CA ALA A 425 20.66 -12.62 -25.36
C ALA A 425 21.76 -13.57 -25.87
N ALA A 426 21.39 -14.69 -26.50
CA ALA A 426 22.35 -15.64 -27.08
C ALA A 426 23.26 -15.03 -28.16
N ILE A 427 22.78 -14.02 -28.90
CA ILE A 427 23.52 -13.35 -29.98
C ILE A 427 24.35 -12.18 -29.43
N MET A 428 23.85 -11.48 -28.42
CA MET A 428 24.47 -10.27 -27.86
C MET A 428 25.54 -10.55 -26.79
N HIS A 429 25.82 -11.82 -26.49
CA HIS A 429 26.80 -12.24 -25.48
C HIS A 429 28.26 -11.93 -25.81
#